data_AF-A0A2G4T2F9-F1
#
_entry.id   AF-A0A2G4T2F9-F1
#
_cell.length_a   1.000
_cell.length_b   1.000
_cell.length_c   1.000
_cell.angle_alpha   90.00
_cell.angle_beta   90.00
_cell.angle_gamma   90.00
#
_symmetry.space_group_name_H-M   'P 1'
#
loop_
_entity.id
_entity.type
_entity.pdbx_description
1 polymer ?
#
loop_
_entity_poly.entity_id
_entity_poly.type
_entity_poly.pdbx_seq_one_letter_code
_entity_poly.pdbx_strand_id
1 'polypeptide(L)'
;MIVITGCQKIGTLLLNNEIFQATSFQILPISRNASILSDRQLEDEQRYIHLLESHLKGNGFYFSYKYNITLSIQKQVELVANGCNDWRKADTRFFWNRHLCSKLINASQKMKAGLDFDSFVLPVIQGFISINPSVISGRSVTFALISRRSQERAGTRYFSRGLDQEGHASNFVETEQLLLCDSPGSLVQTNSACLSHIQTRGSVPAVWRQVPNTRYTPQLWVQSNLADEKVLDASRTHFEQQVKHYGPQILINLVNRKGYEVPVGEVFARIIEELNDPNLKYVHFDFHYECRKMRWHRVQLLIDELEQDLSQQGFCLCDMPYPSGPVLRQKQTSVIRTNCMDCLDRTNVVQSTIGRWVLNKQLREVKILQSTEVIENDEQFMTIFKNVWADNADALSLSYSGSGALKTDFTRTGKRTYIGAMNDLFNSIIRYVKNNYMDGSRQDGIDLILGKYKVIPALSSRDQFISPFQTQILPLYVKFIPTYLLLSLILFNLVLFSPNAFGINSSLAHITLLSFLFAVILASWSYILQNGTEFVDWPKLIPLSLPRVEDRPLEVTNTQDYVFTKYAPRRSSTVVLNEIEQGYELPILKKTT
;
A
#
# COMPACT_ATOMS: atom_id res chain seq x y z
N MET A 1 -10.91 15.80 21.63
CA MET A 1 -11.31 14.38 21.77
C MET A 1 -11.82 13.90 20.42
N ILE A 2 -11.40 12.74 19.95
CA ILE A 2 -11.89 12.16 18.69
C ILE A 2 -12.74 10.95 19.05
N VAL A 3 -13.97 10.90 18.54
CA VAL A 3 -14.95 9.86 18.86
C VAL A 3 -15.45 9.21 17.58
N ILE A 4 -15.60 7.89 17.60
CA ILE A 4 -16.29 7.13 16.57
C ILE A 4 -17.78 7.18 16.90
N THR A 5 -18.58 7.84 16.08
CA THR A 5 -20.03 8.02 16.31
C THR A 5 -20.88 6.99 15.57
N GLY A 6 -20.31 6.35 14.54
CA GLY A 6 -21.00 5.37 13.72
C GLY A 6 -20.06 4.25 13.33
N CYS A 7 -20.58 3.03 13.37
CA CYS A 7 -19.86 1.85 12.92
C CYS A 7 -20.81 0.86 12.26
N GLN A 8 -20.27 0.04 11.35
CA GLN A 8 -20.98 -1.02 10.66
C GLN A 8 -20.32 -2.36 10.98
N LYS A 9 -21.12 -3.36 11.35
CA LYS A 9 -20.63 -4.73 11.54
C LYS A 9 -20.31 -5.34 10.17
N ILE A 10 -19.07 -5.81 9.99
CA ILE A 10 -18.63 -6.48 8.76
C ILE A 10 -18.93 -7.97 8.83
N GLY A 11 -18.71 -8.56 10.00
CA GLY A 11 -18.86 -9.98 10.20
C GLY A 11 -18.34 -10.41 11.56
N THR A 12 -18.29 -11.72 11.73
CA THR A 12 -17.74 -12.38 12.92
C THR A 12 -16.57 -13.25 12.53
N LEU A 13 -15.48 -13.16 13.29
CA LEU A 13 -14.34 -14.08 13.21
C LEU A 13 -14.24 -14.83 14.54
N LEU A 14 -13.71 -16.06 14.50
CA LEU A 14 -13.21 -16.85 15.64
C LEU A 14 -14.01 -16.69 16.95
N LEU A 15 -14.76 -17.73 17.36
CA LEU A 15 -15.56 -17.69 18.59
C LEU A 15 -16.61 -16.55 18.61
N ASN A 16 -17.18 -16.22 17.43
CA ASN A 16 -18.19 -15.18 17.26
C ASN A 16 -17.76 -13.77 17.71
N ASN A 17 -16.48 -13.44 17.60
CA ASN A 17 -16.01 -12.08 17.85
C ASN A 17 -16.41 -11.16 16.69
N GLU A 18 -17.09 -10.07 17.03
CA GLU A 18 -17.60 -9.11 16.06
C GLU A 18 -16.53 -8.12 15.64
N ILE A 19 -16.47 -7.82 14.35
CA ILE A 19 -15.57 -6.82 13.77
C ILE A 19 -16.38 -5.70 13.13
N PHE A 20 -15.97 -4.48 13.42
CA PHE A 20 -16.67 -3.27 13.02
C PHE A 20 -15.77 -2.40 12.14
N GLN A 21 -16.38 -1.79 11.12
CA GLN A 21 -15.82 -0.68 10.35
C GLN A 21 -16.32 0.62 10.96
N ALA A 22 -15.42 1.56 11.24
CA ALA A 22 -15.83 2.91 11.63
C ALA A 22 -16.30 3.68 10.39
N THR A 23 -17.49 4.29 10.47
CA THR A 23 -18.15 4.97 9.33
C THR A 23 -18.26 6.48 9.55
N SER A 24 -18.41 6.94 10.79
CA SER A 24 -18.49 8.36 11.11
C SER A 24 -17.69 8.72 12.36
N PHE A 25 -17.11 9.91 12.33
CA PHE A 25 -16.24 10.44 13.37
C PHE A 25 -16.69 11.85 13.77
N GLN A 26 -16.45 12.21 15.03
CA GLN A 26 -16.67 13.56 15.52
C GLN A 26 -15.47 14.03 16.35
N ILE A 27 -15.05 15.27 16.12
CA ILE A 27 -13.99 15.93 16.89
C ILE A 27 -14.66 16.87 17.90
N LEU A 28 -14.50 16.57 19.18
CA LEU A 28 -15.10 17.31 20.29
C LEU A 28 -14.01 18.09 21.05
N PRO A 29 -14.09 19.43 21.15
CA PRO A 29 -13.16 20.22 21.97
C PRO A 29 -13.43 19.98 23.47
N ILE A 30 -12.36 19.82 24.26
CA ILE A 30 -12.46 19.55 25.71
C ILE A 30 -12.57 20.85 26.52
N SER A 31 -11.94 21.95 26.07
CA SER A 31 -12.07 23.28 26.66
C SER A 31 -12.41 24.31 25.58
N ARG A 32 -13.24 25.30 25.91
CA ARG A 32 -13.69 26.38 25.01
C ARG A 32 -13.04 27.73 25.32
N ASN A 33 -11.81 27.76 25.83
CA ASN A 33 -11.15 29.04 26.13
C ASN A 33 -10.47 29.61 24.89
N ALA A 34 -11.27 29.91 23.86
CA ALA A 34 -10.82 30.55 22.62
C ALA A 34 -10.33 31.99 22.86
N SER A 35 -10.71 32.61 23.98
CA SER A 35 -10.31 33.97 24.38
C SER A 35 -8.82 34.13 24.69
N ILE A 36 -8.07 33.04 24.85
CA ILE A 36 -6.63 33.05 25.15
C ILE A 36 -5.81 33.01 23.84
N LEU A 37 -6.42 32.61 22.72
CA LEU A 37 -5.74 32.42 21.45
C LEU A 37 -5.75 33.71 20.62
N SER A 38 -4.64 34.00 19.95
CA SER A 38 -4.59 35.02 18.91
C SER A 38 -5.35 34.59 17.65
N ASP A 39 -5.78 35.55 16.82
CA ASP A 39 -6.50 35.26 15.56
C ASP A 39 -5.75 34.25 14.67
N ARG A 40 -4.41 34.37 14.60
CA ARG A 40 -3.56 33.43 13.83
C ARG A 40 -3.56 32.02 14.41
N GLN A 41 -3.53 31.90 15.73
CA GLN A 41 -3.60 30.58 16.39
C GLN A 41 -4.96 29.93 16.18
N LEU A 42 -6.03 30.73 16.11
CA LEU A 42 -7.37 30.25 15.80
C LEU A 42 -7.48 29.78 14.34
N GLU A 43 -6.87 30.50 13.39
CA GLU A 43 -6.75 30.04 11.99
C GLU A 43 -5.94 28.73 11.89
N ASP A 44 -4.81 28.62 12.58
CA ASP A 44 -4.01 27.41 12.61
C ASP A 44 -4.78 26.23 13.22
N GLU A 45 -5.52 26.46 14.31
CA GLU A 45 -6.38 25.46 14.95
C GLU A 45 -7.45 24.94 13.98
N GLN A 46 -8.13 25.84 13.26
CA GLN A 46 -9.10 25.45 12.23
C GLN A 46 -8.44 24.61 11.11
N ARG A 47 -7.22 24.96 10.71
CA ARG A 47 -6.46 24.17 9.72
C ARG A 47 -6.11 22.79 10.25
N TYR A 48 -5.62 22.66 11.49
CA TYR A 48 -5.36 21.36 12.11
C TYR A 48 -6.62 20.50 12.17
N ILE A 49 -7.76 21.07 12.58
CA ILE A 49 -9.05 20.35 12.62
C ILE A 49 -9.42 19.87 11.21
N HIS A 50 -9.30 20.72 10.20
CA HIS A 50 -9.59 20.33 8.81
C HIS A 50 -8.71 19.18 8.32
N LEU A 51 -7.42 19.19 8.64
CA LEU A 51 -6.48 18.10 8.30
C LEU A 51 -6.91 16.78 8.96
N LEU A 52 -7.29 16.82 10.24
CA LEU A 52 -7.81 15.66 10.98
C LEU A 52 -9.10 15.14 10.35
N GLU A 53 -10.06 16.01 10.07
CA GLU A 53 -11.33 15.63 9.45
C GLU A 53 -11.13 15.01 8.07
N SER A 54 -10.24 15.59 7.25
CA SER A 54 -9.91 15.07 5.93
C SER A 54 -9.33 13.66 6.01
N HIS A 55 -8.43 13.39 6.96
CA HIS A 55 -7.87 12.06 7.17
C HIS A 55 -8.92 11.06 7.71
N LEU A 56 -9.76 11.48 8.66
CA LEU A 56 -10.81 10.62 9.23
C LEU A 56 -11.93 10.30 8.24
N LYS A 57 -12.21 11.19 7.27
CA LYS A 57 -13.08 10.90 6.12
C LYS A 57 -12.49 9.84 5.18
N GLY A 58 -11.19 9.57 5.29
CA GLY A 58 -10.56 8.42 4.64
C GLY A 58 -11.09 7.13 5.26
N ASN A 59 -11.90 6.38 4.51
CA ASN A 59 -12.39 5.07 4.94
C ASN A 59 -11.22 4.09 5.20
N GLY A 60 -11.52 3.01 5.92
CA GLY A 60 -10.58 1.90 6.15
C GLY A 60 -10.10 1.75 7.59
N PHE A 61 -10.86 2.27 8.56
CA PHE A 61 -10.62 2.05 9.99
C PHE A 61 -11.48 0.91 10.52
N TYR A 62 -10.84 -0.03 11.21
CA TYR A 62 -11.50 -1.21 11.75
C TYR A 62 -11.13 -1.41 13.22
N PHE A 63 -12.05 -1.97 13.99
CA PHE A 63 -11.85 -2.31 15.40
C PHE A 63 -12.71 -3.52 15.81
N SER A 64 -12.35 -4.12 16.93
CA SER A 64 -13.18 -5.10 17.63
C SER A 64 -13.00 -4.92 19.14
N TYR A 65 -14.08 -5.12 19.89
CA TYR A 65 -14.06 -4.97 21.35
C TYR A 65 -13.40 -6.15 22.07
N LYS A 66 -13.51 -7.36 21.49
CA LYS A 66 -13.07 -8.60 22.13
C LYS A 66 -11.87 -9.25 21.44
N TYR A 67 -11.69 -8.95 20.16
CA TYR A 67 -10.67 -9.57 19.31
C TYR A 67 -9.58 -8.57 18.95
N ASN A 68 -8.32 -8.95 19.17
CA ASN A 68 -7.20 -8.06 18.88
C ASN A 68 -6.81 -8.14 17.40
N ILE A 69 -7.48 -7.34 16.58
CA ILE A 69 -7.25 -7.27 15.13
C ILE A 69 -5.84 -6.78 14.74
N THR A 70 -5.06 -6.22 15.67
CA THR A 70 -3.67 -5.77 15.38
C THR A 70 -2.70 -6.93 15.23
N LEU A 71 -3.03 -8.10 15.78
CA LEU A 71 -2.17 -9.29 15.76
C LEU A 71 -2.66 -10.27 14.69
N SER A 72 -1.71 -11.00 14.11
CA SER A 72 -2.02 -12.21 13.35
C SER A 72 -2.57 -13.31 14.27
N ILE A 73 -3.34 -14.25 13.72
CA ILE A 73 -3.86 -15.40 14.47
C ILE A 73 -2.74 -16.19 15.15
N GLN A 74 -1.64 -16.47 14.44
CA GLN A 74 -0.52 -17.21 15.01
C GLN A 74 0.00 -16.57 16.31
N LYS A 75 0.34 -15.28 16.25
CA LYS A 75 0.78 -14.51 17.43
C LYS A 75 -0.29 -14.44 18.51
N GLN A 76 -1.55 -14.31 18.13
CA GLN A 76 -2.64 -14.23 19.08
C GLN A 76 -2.79 -15.53 19.86
N VAL A 77 -2.74 -16.70 19.22
CA VAL A 77 -2.81 -17.99 19.90
C VAL A 77 -1.62 -18.18 20.85
N GLU A 78 -0.42 -17.78 20.43
CA GLU A 78 0.78 -17.79 21.29
C GLU A 78 0.65 -16.87 22.52
N LEU A 79 -0.05 -15.74 22.38
CA LEU A 79 -0.23 -14.76 23.46
C LEU A 79 -1.43 -15.05 24.37
N VAL A 80 -2.50 -15.66 23.84
CA VAL A 80 -3.71 -16.06 24.58
C VAL A 80 -3.40 -17.21 25.55
N ALA A 81 -2.45 -18.09 25.20
CA ALA A 81 -1.89 -19.07 26.14
C ALA A 81 -1.35 -18.40 27.43
N ASN A 82 -1.05 -17.09 27.37
CA ASN A 82 -0.51 -16.28 28.46
C ASN A 82 -1.52 -15.23 29.00
N GLY A 83 -2.84 -15.43 28.87
CA GLY A 83 -3.91 -14.60 29.47
C GLY A 83 -4.53 -13.53 28.55
N CYS A 84 -5.54 -12.80 29.05
CA CYS A 84 -6.53 -11.94 28.34
C CYS A 84 -6.06 -11.06 27.15
N ASN A 85 -7.00 -10.74 26.24
CA ASN A 85 -6.86 -9.84 25.10
C ASN A 85 -6.81 -8.35 25.53
N ASP A 86 -5.71 -7.91 26.12
CA ASP A 86 -5.50 -6.50 26.49
C ASP A 86 -4.92 -5.68 25.35
N TRP A 87 -5.22 -4.37 25.31
CA TRP A 87 -4.59 -3.40 24.41
C TRP A 87 -3.06 -3.36 24.58
N ARG A 88 -2.54 -3.74 25.76
CA ARG A 88 -1.11 -3.84 26.08
C ARG A 88 -0.37 -4.86 25.21
N LYS A 89 -1.08 -5.89 24.75
CA LYS A 89 -0.53 -6.95 23.88
C LYS A 89 -0.67 -6.61 22.38
N ALA A 90 -1.31 -5.49 22.04
CA ALA A 90 -1.49 -5.09 20.64
C ALA A 90 -0.15 -4.82 19.94
N ASP A 91 -0.08 -5.18 18.67
CA ASP A 91 1.09 -4.87 17.84
C ASP A 91 1.15 -3.36 17.60
N THR A 92 2.19 -2.74 18.13
CA THR A 92 2.36 -1.29 18.06
C THR A 92 2.48 -0.79 16.63
N ARG A 93 2.90 -1.64 15.67
CA ARG A 93 3.03 -1.29 14.26
C ARG A 93 1.66 -1.02 13.63
N PHE A 94 0.65 -1.77 14.03
CA PHE A 94 -0.71 -1.70 13.45
C PHE A 94 -1.73 -0.97 14.32
N PHE A 95 -1.35 -0.53 15.52
CA PHE A 95 -2.20 0.24 16.43
C PHE A 95 -2.28 1.72 16.02
N TRP A 96 -3.10 2.02 15.02
CA TRP A 96 -3.16 3.32 14.33
C TRP A 96 -3.45 4.52 15.25
N ASN A 97 -4.38 4.37 16.19
CA ASN A 97 -4.78 5.44 17.12
C ASN A 97 -3.96 5.45 18.43
N ARG A 98 -2.82 4.75 18.51
CA ARG A 98 -2.00 4.66 19.72
C ARG A 98 -1.57 6.04 20.23
N HIS A 99 -1.18 6.94 19.33
CA HIS A 99 -0.80 8.31 19.71
C HIS A 99 -1.97 9.06 20.36
N LEU A 100 -3.17 8.95 19.78
CA LEU A 100 -4.39 9.58 20.30
C LEU A 100 -4.75 9.06 21.71
N CYS A 101 -4.51 7.77 21.95
CA CYS A 101 -4.70 7.14 23.25
C CYS A 101 -3.54 7.35 24.25
N SER A 102 -2.44 8.01 23.86
CA SER A 102 -1.23 8.14 24.69
C SER A 102 -1.49 8.71 26.09
N LYS A 103 -2.40 9.68 26.22
CA LYS A 103 -2.75 10.27 27.52
C LYS A 103 -3.46 9.26 28.43
N LEU A 104 -4.36 8.44 27.86
CA LEU A 104 -5.06 7.37 28.58
C LEU A 104 -4.09 6.25 28.97
N ILE A 105 -3.21 5.85 28.04
CA ILE A 105 -2.15 4.86 28.27
C ILE A 105 -1.22 5.31 29.40
N ASN A 106 -0.76 6.56 29.36
CA ASN A 106 0.11 7.10 30.40
C ASN A 106 -0.61 7.23 31.75
N ALA A 107 -1.91 7.53 31.74
CA ALA A 107 -2.72 7.57 32.96
C ALA A 107 -2.89 6.17 33.56
N SER A 108 -3.15 5.15 32.74
CA SER A 108 -3.31 3.77 33.22
C SER A 108 -2.01 3.19 33.78
N GLN A 109 -0.84 3.60 33.27
CA GLN A 109 0.47 3.20 33.81
C GLN A 109 0.84 3.89 35.13
N LYS A 110 0.34 5.11 35.39
CA LYS A 110 0.76 5.94 36.53
C LYS A 110 -0.12 5.77 37.78
N MET A 111 -1.30 5.17 37.69
CA MET A 111 -2.26 5.19 38.80
C MET A 111 -2.12 4.03 39.80
N LYS A 112 -2.33 4.40 41.07
CA LYS A 112 -2.61 3.53 42.22
C LYS A 112 -4.05 3.00 42.12
N ALA A 113 -4.26 1.79 42.65
CA ALA A 113 -5.50 1.01 42.64
C ALA A 113 -6.82 1.81 42.65
N GLY A 114 -7.70 1.58 41.67
CA GLY A 114 -9.13 1.94 41.76
C GLY A 114 -9.85 2.42 40.48
N LEU A 115 -9.14 2.90 39.45
CA LEU A 115 -9.76 3.43 38.22
C LEU A 115 -9.27 2.65 36.98
N ASP A 116 -10.20 2.02 36.25
CA ASP A 116 -9.91 1.29 35.02
C ASP A 116 -9.99 2.21 33.78
N PHE A 117 -8.83 2.71 33.35
CA PHE A 117 -8.68 3.42 32.09
C PHE A 117 -8.39 2.49 30.91
N ASP A 118 -8.06 1.22 31.16
CA ASP A 118 -7.70 0.28 30.10
C ASP A 118 -8.90 -0.05 29.22
N SER A 119 -10.10 -0.10 29.82
CA SER A 119 -11.38 -0.25 29.11
C SER A 119 -11.67 0.84 28.07
N PHE A 120 -11.04 2.02 28.18
CA PHE A 120 -11.20 3.13 27.21
C PHE A 120 -10.19 3.09 26.07
N VAL A 121 -9.18 2.22 26.13
CA VAL A 121 -8.14 2.10 25.11
C VAL A 121 -8.54 1.02 24.12
N LEU A 122 -9.13 1.43 23.00
CA LEU A 122 -9.57 0.55 21.91
C LEU A 122 -8.58 0.60 20.74
N PRO A 123 -7.88 -0.50 20.40
CA PRO A 123 -7.04 -0.57 19.22
C PRO A 123 -7.84 -0.49 17.91
N VAL A 124 -7.47 0.45 17.06
CA VAL A 124 -8.00 0.64 15.70
C VAL A 124 -6.87 0.39 14.70
N ILE A 125 -7.13 -0.39 13.65
CA ILE A 125 -6.20 -0.56 12.51
C ILE A 125 -6.65 0.33 11.35
N GLN A 126 -5.70 0.67 10.48
CA GLN A 126 -6.01 1.16 9.13
C GLN A 126 -5.68 0.08 8.09
N GLY A 127 -6.56 -0.14 7.13
CA GLY A 127 -6.32 -1.06 6.02
C GLY A 127 -7.60 -1.59 5.40
N PHE A 128 -7.79 -2.92 5.42
CA PHE A 128 -8.95 -3.59 4.83
C PHE A 128 -9.31 -4.86 5.60
N ILE A 129 -10.60 -5.09 5.83
CA ILE A 129 -11.11 -6.36 6.35
C ILE A 129 -12.34 -6.75 5.52
N SER A 130 -12.36 -8.00 5.05
CA SER A 130 -13.53 -8.61 4.43
C SER A 130 -13.71 -10.03 4.95
N ILE A 131 -14.95 -10.40 5.27
CA ILE A 131 -15.32 -11.71 5.83
C ILE A 131 -16.50 -12.23 5.01
N ASN A 132 -16.31 -13.37 4.35
CA ASN A 132 -17.24 -13.90 3.36
C ASN A 132 -17.52 -15.38 3.66
N PRO A 133 -18.68 -15.69 4.26
CA PRO A 133 -19.19 -17.04 4.33
C PRO A 133 -19.45 -17.58 2.92
N SER A 134 -19.07 -18.81 2.66
CA SER A 134 -19.21 -19.49 1.37
C SER A 134 -19.33 -21.00 1.58
N VAL A 135 -19.57 -21.73 0.49
CA VAL A 135 -19.65 -23.19 0.51
C VAL A 135 -18.74 -23.71 -0.59
N ILE A 136 -17.77 -24.56 -0.24
CA ILE A 136 -16.85 -25.21 -1.18
C ILE A 136 -17.09 -26.72 -1.08
N SER A 137 -17.34 -27.39 -2.22
CA SER A 137 -17.58 -28.83 -2.28
C SER A 137 -18.62 -29.33 -1.25
N GLY A 138 -19.67 -28.54 -1.04
CA GLY A 138 -20.76 -28.85 -0.08
C GLY A 138 -20.44 -28.61 1.39
N ARG A 139 -19.26 -28.06 1.73
CA ARG A 139 -18.88 -27.70 3.11
C ARG A 139 -18.90 -26.20 3.31
N SER A 140 -19.49 -25.76 4.42
CA SER A 140 -19.47 -24.35 4.83
C SER A 140 -18.06 -23.93 5.21
N VAL A 141 -17.60 -22.82 4.63
CA VAL A 141 -16.32 -22.20 4.92
C VAL A 141 -16.51 -20.69 5.07
N THR A 142 -15.70 -20.03 5.88
CA THR A 142 -15.65 -18.57 5.90
C THR A 142 -14.27 -18.11 5.45
N PHE A 143 -14.23 -17.43 4.30
CA PHE A 143 -13.02 -16.83 3.78
C PHE A 143 -12.92 -15.38 4.25
N ALA A 144 -11.81 -15.03 4.90
CA ALA A 144 -11.56 -13.65 5.29
C ALA A 144 -10.18 -13.17 4.85
N LEU A 145 -10.08 -11.87 4.57
CA LEU A 145 -8.83 -11.22 4.22
C LEU A 145 -8.68 -9.98 5.10
N ILE A 146 -7.57 -9.91 5.82
CA ILE A 146 -7.23 -8.80 6.72
C ILE A 146 -5.92 -8.19 6.23
N SER A 147 -5.95 -6.91 5.86
CA SER A 147 -4.74 -6.14 5.56
C SER A 147 -4.56 -5.04 6.59
N ARG A 148 -3.44 -5.06 7.30
CA ARG A 148 -3.05 -4.10 8.34
C ARG A 148 -1.92 -3.21 7.83
N ARG A 149 -2.11 -1.89 7.80
CA ARG A 149 -1.06 -0.92 7.42
C ARG A 149 -0.28 -0.48 8.65
N SER A 150 1.05 -0.50 8.57
CA SER A 150 1.91 0.00 9.66
C SER A 150 1.85 1.52 9.76
N GLN A 151 1.87 2.02 11.00
CA GLN A 151 1.93 3.45 11.30
C GLN A 151 3.35 4.03 11.28
N GLU A 152 4.40 3.21 11.43
CA GLU A 152 5.79 3.68 11.65
C GLU A 152 6.26 4.63 10.55
N ARG A 153 6.12 4.21 9.29
CA ARG A 153 6.41 5.02 8.10
C ARG A 153 5.22 5.11 7.14
N ALA A 154 4.04 5.39 7.70
CA ALA A 154 2.89 5.75 6.89
C ALA A 154 3.08 7.11 6.21
N GLY A 155 2.63 7.23 4.97
CA GLY A 155 2.62 8.49 4.24
C GLY A 155 2.13 8.34 2.80
N THR A 156 2.04 9.46 2.10
CA THR A 156 1.54 9.55 0.72
C THR A 156 2.60 9.13 -0.30
N ARG A 157 2.19 9.00 -1.57
CA ARG A 157 2.95 8.28 -2.60
C ARG A 157 4.38 8.77 -2.81
N TYR A 158 4.60 10.07 -2.89
CA TYR A 158 5.93 10.63 -3.15
C TYR A 158 6.64 11.10 -1.89
N PHE A 159 5.90 11.48 -0.84
CA PHE A 159 6.46 11.98 0.42
C PHE A 159 6.91 10.85 1.37
N SER A 160 6.48 9.62 1.14
CA SER A 160 6.93 8.45 1.88
C SER A 160 7.33 7.32 0.93
N ARG A 161 8.64 7.11 0.78
CA ARG A 161 9.27 6.03 0.00
C ARG A 161 10.55 5.54 0.69
N GLY A 162 10.93 4.30 0.40
CA GLY A 162 12.11 3.66 0.97
C GLY A 162 12.05 3.49 2.48
N LEU A 163 13.24 3.29 3.08
CA LEU A 163 13.45 3.19 4.51
C LEU A 163 13.61 4.58 5.17
N ASP A 164 13.27 4.69 6.45
CA ASP A 164 13.79 5.76 7.32
C ASP A 164 15.15 5.37 7.91
N GLN A 165 15.69 6.25 8.76
CA GLN A 165 16.94 6.01 9.49
C GLN A 165 16.81 4.91 10.56
N GLU A 166 15.58 4.57 10.96
CA GLU A 166 15.29 3.55 11.98
C GLU A 166 15.01 2.17 11.35
N GLY A 167 15.10 2.06 10.02
CA GLY A 167 14.86 0.82 9.28
C GLY A 167 13.38 0.50 9.03
N HIS A 168 12.45 1.42 9.26
CA HIS A 168 11.04 1.22 8.93
C HIS A 168 10.79 1.45 7.45
N ALA A 169 10.15 0.47 6.79
CA ALA A 169 9.78 0.59 5.39
C ALA A 169 8.49 1.38 5.21
N SER A 170 8.50 2.29 4.25
CA SER A 170 7.31 3.05 3.88
C SER A 170 6.19 2.12 3.39
N ASN A 171 4.96 2.44 3.82
CA ASN A 171 3.74 1.74 3.42
C ASN A 171 3.80 0.22 3.58
N PHE A 172 4.44 -0.21 4.67
CA PHE A 172 4.43 -1.60 5.08
C PHE A 172 3.01 -2.06 5.40
N VAL A 173 2.59 -3.15 4.79
CA VAL A 173 1.28 -3.78 5.00
C VAL A 173 1.48 -5.27 5.23
N GLU A 174 0.82 -5.79 6.26
CA GLU A 174 0.69 -7.22 6.52
C GLU A 174 -0.69 -7.65 6.05
N THR A 175 -0.75 -8.62 5.13
CA THR A 175 -1.98 -9.19 4.60
C THR A 175 -2.09 -10.63 5.07
N GLU A 176 -3.12 -10.91 5.86
CA GLU A 176 -3.45 -12.21 6.42
C GLU A 176 -4.69 -12.77 5.72
N GLN A 177 -4.53 -13.91 5.07
CA GLN A 177 -5.60 -14.69 4.47
C GLN A 177 -6.06 -15.75 5.46
N LEU A 178 -7.35 -15.77 5.74
CA LEU A 178 -7.97 -16.65 6.72
C LEU A 178 -9.00 -17.56 6.05
N LEU A 179 -8.96 -18.83 6.44
CA LEU A 179 -9.98 -19.81 6.12
C LEU A 179 -10.46 -20.43 7.43
N LEU A 180 -11.72 -20.20 7.75
CA LEU A 180 -12.41 -20.86 8.86
C LEU A 180 -13.28 -21.98 8.30
N CYS A 181 -13.17 -23.14 8.90
CA CYS A 181 -13.89 -24.33 8.50
C CYS A 181 -14.13 -25.25 9.69
N ASP A 182 -15.09 -26.15 9.55
CA ASP A 182 -15.30 -27.20 10.51
C ASP A 182 -14.43 -28.43 10.26
N SER A 183 -14.12 -29.13 11.34
CA SER A 183 -13.45 -30.42 11.28
C SER A 183 -14.23 -31.41 10.39
N PRO A 184 -13.54 -32.29 9.64
CA PRO A 184 -14.19 -33.24 8.75
C PRO A 184 -15.20 -34.12 9.51
N GLY A 185 -16.48 -34.05 9.13
CA GLY A 185 -17.56 -34.86 9.75
C GLY A 185 -18.40 -34.15 10.82
N SER A 186 -18.11 -32.89 11.15
CA SER A 186 -19.00 -32.10 12.02
C SER A 186 -20.29 -31.71 11.29
N LEU A 187 -21.44 -32.05 11.88
CA LEU A 187 -22.76 -31.60 11.42
C LEU A 187 -23.13 -30.20 11.94
N VAL A 188 -22.31 -29.62 12.82
CA VAL A 188 -22.52 -28.32 13.44
C VAL A 188 -21.48 -27.32 12.94
N GLN A 189 -21.95 -26.14 12.52
CA GLN A 189 -21.10 -25.03 12.09
C GLN A 189 -20.44 -24.36 13.30
N THR A 190 -19.27 -24.86 13.70
CA THR A 190 -18.50 -24.38 14.84
C THR A 190 -17.27 -23.57 14.46
N ASN A 191 -16.84 -23.61 13.18
CA ASN A 191 -15.57 -23.08 12.71
C ASN A 191 -14.39 -23.55 13.56
N SER A 192 -14.36 -24.86 13.85
CA SER A 192 -13.42 -25.49 14.77
C SER A 192 -11.97 -25.54 14.27
N ALA A 193 -11.70 -25.27 12.99
CA ALA A 193 -10.36 -25.14 12.46
C ALA A 193 -10.18 -23.77 11.79
N CYS A 194 -9.05 -23.13 12.07
CA CYS A 194 -8.65 -21.87 11.49
C CYS A 194 -7.28 -21.99 10.82
N LEU A 195 -7.26 -21.68 9.53
CA LEU A 195 -6.05 -21.64 8.73
C LEU A 195 -5.72 -20.19 8.42
N SER A 196 -4.49 -19.78 8.71
CA SER A 196 -3.99 -18.43 8.45
C SER A 196 -2.72 -18.47 7.61
N HIS A 197 -2.64 -17.59 6.63
CA HIS A 197 -1.44 -17.38 5.82
C HIS A 197 -1.14 -15.88 5.72
N ILE A 198 0.06 -15.50 6.15
CA ILE A 198 0.51 -14.12 6.20
C ILE A 198 1.48 -13.84 5.05
N GLN A 199 1.27 -12.72 4.38
CA GLN A 199 2.18 -12.13 3.40
C GLN A 199 2.47 -10.68 3.78
N THR A 200 3.68 -10.20 3.51
CA THR A 200 4.01 -8.79 3.73
C THR A 200 4.30 -8.08 2.41
N ARG A 201 4.10 -6.77 2.41
CA ARG A 201 4.46 -5.91 1.29
C ARG A 201 4.89 -4.54 1.79
N GLY A 202 5.67 -3.84 1.00
CA GLY A 202 6.07 -2.48 1.31
C GLY A 202 6.94 -1.87 0.24
N SER A 203 7.41 -0.66 0.50
CA SER A 203 8.44 -0.04 -0.33
C SER A 203 9.72 -0.90 -0.32
N VAL A 204 10.49 -0.81 -1.41
CA VAL A 204 11.80 -1.49 -1.52
C VAL A 204 12.67 -1.06 -0.33
N PRO A 205 13.20 -2.02 0.47
CA PRO A 205 14.07 -1.75 1.63
C PRO A 205 15.44 -1.17 1.24
N ALA A 206 15.43 0.06 0.74
CA ALA A 206 16.60 0.86 0.44
C ALA A 206 16.29 2.33 0.78
N VAL A 207 17.32 3.15 0.94
CA VAL A 207 17.15 4.60 1.15
C VAL A 207 17.02 5.28 -0.22
N TRP A 208 15.80 5.61 -0.60
CA TRP A 208 15.50 6.28 -1.87
C TRP A 208 14.26 7.17 -1.76
N ARG A 209 14.19 8.17 -2.62
CA ARG A 209 13.12 9.18 -2.64
C ARG A 209 12.71 9.51 -4.07
N GLN A 210 11.47 9.97 -4.22
CA GLN A 210 11.02 10.61 -5.45
C GLN A 210 10.61 12.03 -5.11
N VAL A 211 11.27 13.00 -5.71
CA VAL A 211 10.94 14.41 -5.50
C VAL A 211 9.78 14.75 -6.43
N PRO A 212 8.56 14.98 -5.91
CA PRO A 212 7.43 15.30 -6.75
C PRO A 212 7.69 16.59 -7.52
N ASN A 213 7.35 16.57 -8.79
CA ASN A 213 7.39 17.73 -9.68
C ASN A 213 6.18 17.66 -10.62
N THR A 214 5.94 18.72 -11.37
CA THR A 214 4.89 18.78 -12.41
C THR A 214 5.09 17.80 -13.56
N ARG A 215 6.13 16.95 -13.55
CA ARG A 215 6.29 15.90 -14.57
C ARG A 215 5.48 14.68 -14.17
N TYR A 216 5.02 13.94 -15.18
CA TYR A 216 4.26 12.71 -14.95
C TYR A 216 5.07 11.65 -14.17
N THR A 217 6.37 11.57 -14.44
CA THR A 217 7.31 10.73 -13.69
C THR A 217 8.34 11.64 -12.99
N PRO A 218 8.31 11.75 -11.65
CA PRO A 218 9.26 12.58 -10.91
C PRO A 218 10.69 12.05 -11.03
N GLN A 219 11.69 12.81 -10.60
CA GLN A 219 13.06 12.30 -10.57
C GLN A 219 13.29 11.35 -9.40
N LEU A 220 14.03 10.27 -9.66
CA LEU A 220 14.42 9.28 -8.67
C LEU A 220 15.74 9.66 -8.03
N TRP A 221 15.79 9.62 -6.71
CA TRP A 221 16.99 9.85 -5.92
C TRP A 221 17.28 8.59 -5.13
N VAL A 222 18.43 7.96 -5.40
CA VAL A 222 18.85 6.75 -4.72
C VAL A 222 20.22 6.98 -4.13
N GLN A 223 20.35 6.75 -2.83
CA GLN A 223 21.65 6.77 -2.19
C GLN A 223 22.38 5.48 -2.57
N SER A 224 23.27 5.58 -3.55
CA SER A 224 23.96 4.44 -4.17
C SER A 224 25.34 4.18 -3.57
N ASN A 225 25.83 5.09 -2.71
CA ASN A 225 27.10 4.94 -2.02
C ASN A 225 26.93 4.01 -0.82
N LEU A 226 27.21 2.72 -1.04
CA LEU A 226 27.16 1.68 -0.02
C LEU A 226 28.31 1.80 1.00
N ALA A 227 29.33 2.61 0.72
CA ALA A 227 30.36 2.94 1.71
C ALA A 227 29.81 3.81 2.86
N ASP A 228 28.62 4.40 2.69
CA ASP A 228 27.92 5.08 3.79
C ASP A 228 27.24 4.01 4.66
N GLU A 229 27.91 3.65 5.77
CA GLU A 229 27.44 2.62 6.71
C GLU A 229 25.98 2.80 7.12
N LYS A 230 25.49 4.04 7.15
CA LYS A 230 24.10 4.38 7.51
C LYS A 230 23.05 3.75 6.60
N VAL A 231 23.34 3.59 5.30
CA VAL A 231 22.39 3.03 4.34
C VAL A 231 22.25 1.52 4.54
N LEU A 232 23.39 0.86 4.75
CA LEU A 232 23.42 -0.56 5.06
C LEU A 232 22.83 -0.85 6.43
N ASP A 233 23.13 -0.03 7.44
CA ASP A 233 22.63 -0.19 8.80
C ASP A 233 21.09 -0.07 8.88
N ALA A 234 20.50 0.90 8.18
CA ALA A 234 19.05 1.01 8.08
C ALA A 234 18.41 -0.24 7.44
N SER A 235 19.04 -0.79 6.40
CA SER A 235 18.58 -1.99 5.70
C SER A 235 18.77 -3.26 6.55
N ARG A 236 19.88 -3.36 7.28
CA ARG A 236 20.16 -4.43 8.24
C ARG A 236 19.12 -4.43 9.35
N THR A 237 18.93 -3.29 10.00
CA THR A 237 17.93 -3.09 11.07
C THR A 237 16.53 -3.46 10.58
N HIS A 238 16.17 -3.08 9.35
CA HIS A 238 14.90 -3.48 8.75
C HIS A 238 14.73 -4.99 8.71
N PHE A 239 15.70 -5.72 8.16
CA PHE A 239 15.59 -7.17 8.00
C PHE A 239 15.68 -7.93 9.31
N GLU A 240 16.51 -7.48 10.25
CA GLU A 240 16.55 -8.02 11.61
C GLU A 240 15.18 -7.93 12.30
N GLN A 241 14.51 -6.78 12.18
CA GLN A 241 13.14 -6.61 12.69
C GLN A 241 12.14 -7.53 11.96
N GLN A 242 12.23 -7.66 10.63
CA GLN A 242 11.35 -8.56 9.88
C GLN A 242 11.55 -10.03 10.29
N VAL A 243 12.79 -10.49 10.39
CA VAL A 243 13.15 -11.85 10.81
C VAL A 243 12.67 -12.12 12.24
N LYS A 244 12.82 -11.14 13.15
CA LYS A 244 12.30 -11.24 14.52
C LYS A 244 10.77 -11.41 14.55
N HIS A 245 10.05 -10.75 13.65
CA HIS A 245 8.58 -10.75 13.66
C HIS A 245 7.93 -11.91 12.90
N TYR A 246 8.61 -12.45 11.88
CA TYR A 246 8.01 -13.36 10.91
C TYR A 246 8.89 -14.57 10.55
N GLY A 247 10.12 -14.64 11.06
CA GLY A 247 11.11 -15.63 10.63
C GLY A 247 11.77 -15.28 9.29
N PRO A 248 12.46 -16.24 8.64
CA PRO A 248 13.12 -16.05 7.36
C PRO A 248 12.21 -15.38 6.31
N GLN A 249 12.81 -14.57 5.44
CA GLN A 249 12.07 -13.76 4.46
C GLN A 249 12.42 -14.17 3.03
N ILE A 250 11.39 -14.36 2.21
CA ILE A 250 11.53 -14.52 0.76
C ILE A 250 11.14 -13.19 0.11
N LEU A 251 12.14 -12.51 -0.44
CA LEU A 251 12.04 -11.16 -0.97
C LEU A 251 11.78 -11.22 -2.47
N ILE A 252 10.53 -10.98 -2.88
CA ILE A 252 10.15 -10.91 -4.29
C ILE A 252 10.20 -9.46 -4.74
N ASN A 253 11.17 -9.12 -5.59
CA ASN A 253 11.30 -7.79 -6.16
C ASN A 253 10.65 -7.72 -7.55
N LEU A 254 9.64 -6.87 -7.70
CA LEU A 254 8.86 -6.67 -8.93
C LEU A 254 9.29 -5.44 -9.75
N VAL A 255 10.42 -4.83 -9.37
CA VAL A 255 11.02 -3.68 -10.06
C VAL A 255 11.47 -4.08 -11.47
N ASN A 256 11.20 -3.24 -12.46
CA ASN A 256 11.55 -3.50 -13.85
C ASN A 256 13.07 -3.57 -14.06
N ARG A 257 13.54 -4.50 -14.91
CA ARG A 257 14.97 -4.60 -15.30
C ARG A 257 15.39 -3.54 -16.30
N LYS A 258 14.45 -2.83 -16.91
CA LYS A 258 14.72 -1.77 -17.89
C LYS A 258 13.92 -0.52 -17.57
N GLY A 259 14.56 0.63 -17.83
CA GLY A 259 13.94 1.94 -17.70
C GLY A 259 14.15 2.57 -16.33
N TYR A 260 13.16 3.37 -15.92
CA TYR A 260 13.28 4.31 -14.81
C TYR A 260 13.41 3.66 -13.41
N GLU A 261 12.99 2.41 -13.23
CA GLU A 261 13.02 1.73 -11.92
C GLU A 261 14.35 1.03 -11.61
N VAL A 262 15.23 0.87 -12.61
CA VAL A 262 16.47 0.09 -12.53
C VAL A 262 17.38 0.51 -11.37
N PRO A 263 17.64 1.81 -11.12
CA PRO A 263 18.58 2.21 -10.07
C PRO A 263 18.16 1.74 -8.67
N VAL A 264 16.85 1.67 -8.37
CA VAL A 264 16.35 1.14 -7.10
C VAL A 264 16.57 -0.37 -7.01
N GLY A 265 16.32 -1.08 -8.12
CA GLY A 265 16.48 -2.53 -8.18
C GLY A 265 17.93 -2.97 -8.00
N GLU A 266 18.87 -2.27 -8.63
CA GLU A 266 20.31 -2.55 -8.53
C GLU A 266 20.87 -2.24 -7.14
N VAL A 267 20.48 -1.11 -6.54
CA VAL A 267 20.89 -0.78 -5.17
C VAL A 267 20.36 -1.82 -4.20
N PHE A 268 19.10 -2.24 -4.35
CA PHE A 268 18.54 -3.26 -3.48
C PHE A 268 19.23 -4.61 -3.62
N ALA A 269 19.54 -5.04 -4.85
CA ALA A 269 20.29 -6.28 -5.08
C ALA A 269 21.67 -6.24 -4.41
N ARG A 270 22.42 -5.14 -4.58
CA ARG A 270 23.72 -4.95 -3.93
C ARG A 270 23.64 -4.97 -2.40
N ILE A 271 22.63 -4.31 -1.82
CA ILE A 271 22.42 -4.34 -0.36
C ILE A 271 22.23 -5.78 0.14
N ILE A 272 21.44 -6.60 -0.56
CA ILE A 272 21.24 -8.00 -0.14
C ILE A 272 22.52 -8.82 -0.28
N GLU A 273 23.28 -8.61 -1.37
CA GLU A 273 24.58 -9.26 -1.56
C GLU A 273 25.59 -8.90 -0.46
N GLU A 274 25.63 -7.63 -0.05
CA GLU A 274 26.52 -7.17 1.03
C GLU A 274 26.06 -7.60 2.43
N LEU A 275 24.75 -7.69 2.67
CA LEU A 275 24.22 -8.21 3.94
C LEU A 275 24.50 -9.71 4.10
N ASN A 276 24.42 -10.48 3.01
CA ASN A 276 24.67 -11.93 2.95
C ASN A 276 24.04 -12.73 4.11
N ASP A 277 22.80 -12.38 4.48
CA ASP A 277 22.07 -13.03 5.57
C ASP A 277 21.43 -14.33 5.08
N PRO A 278 21.73 -15.50 5.71
CA PRO A 278 21.16 -16.78 5.31
C PRO A 278 19.63 -16.86 5.46
N ASN A 279 19.02 -15.97 6.25
CA ASN A 279 17.57 -15.91 6.46
C ASN A 279 16.84 -15.16 5.33
N LEU A 280 17.56 -14.56 4.38
CA LEU A 280 17.00 -13.77 3.29
C LEU A 280 17.20 -14.49 1.96
N LYS A 281 16.10 -14.78 1.26
CA LYS A 281 16.13 -15.27 -0.12
C LYS A 281 15.65 -14.19 -1.07
N TYR A 282 16.51 -13.72 -1.98
CA TYR A 282 16.16 -12.70 -2.96
C TYR A 282 15.75 -13.30 -4.31
N VAL A 283 14.59 -12.89 -4.83
CA VAL A 283 14.06 -13.30 -6.13
C VAL A 283 13.66 -12.05 -6.91
N HIS A 284 14.30 -11.85 -8.08
CA HIS A 284 13.99 -10.73 -8.95
C HIS A 284 13.12 -11.13 -10.13
N PHE A 285 11.85 -10.72 -10.11
CA PHE A 285 10.87 -11.05 -11.13
C PHE A 285 10.43 -9.80 -11.89
N ASP A 286 10.88 -9.65 -13.14
CA ASP A 286 10.47 -8.52 -13.99
C ASP A 286 9.04 -8.72 -14.48
N PHE A 287 8.11 -8.15 -13.74
CA PHE A 287 6.69 -8.29 -14.00
C PHE A 287 6.25 -7.74 -15.37
N HIS A 288 6.82 -6.65 -15.86
CA HIS A 288 6.39 -6.05 -17.14
C HIS A 288 6.95 -6.81 -18.34
N TYR A 289 8.17 -7.33 -18.21
CA TYR A 289 8.75 -8.20 -19.22
C TYR A 289 8.05 -9.56 -19.26
N GLU A 290 7.85 -10.18 -18.10
CA GLU A 290 7.25 -11.50 -18.00
C GLU A 290 5.77 -11.47 -18.36
N CYS A 291 4.98 -10.55 -17.78
CA CYS A 291 3.54 -10.46 -18.09
C CYS A 291 3.23 -9.67 -19.37
N ARG A 292 4.21 -9.43 -20.25
CA ARG A 292 4.01 -8.72 -21.53
C ARG A 292 2.94 -9.43 -22.37
N LYS A 293 2.03 -8.65 -22.96
CA LYS A 293 0.80 -9.13 -23.64
C LYS A 293 -0.19 -9.86 -22.71
N MET A 294 -0.23 -9.48 -21.42
CA MET A 294 -1.22 -9.98 -20.46
C MET A 294 -1.16 -11.51 -20.26
N ARG A 295 0.05 -12.09 -20.31
CA ARG A 295 0.28 -13.52 -20.09
C ARG A 295 0.57 -13.80 -18.61
N TRP A 296 -0.45 -13.58 -17.79
CA TRP A 296 -0.41 -13.73 -16.34
C TRP A 296 -0.19 -15.17 -15.87
N HIS A 297 -0.35 -16.17 -16.75
CA HIS A 297 0.14 -17.53 -16.54
C HIS A 297 1.64 -17.55 -16.20
N ARG A 298 2.41 -16.52 -16.55
CA ARG A 298 3.83 -16.44 -16.16
C ARG A 298 4.06 -16.12 -14.69
N VAL A 299 3.06 -15.64 -13.95
CA VAL A 299 3.11 -15.63 -12.49
C VAL A 299 3.12 -17.07 -11.96
N GLN A 300 2.52 -18.02 -12.69
CA GLN A 300 2.63 -19.44 -12.34
C GLN A 300 4.09 -19.93 -12.39
N LEU A 301 4.90 -19.45 -13.34
CA LEU A 301 6.34 -19.79 -13.38
C LEU A 301 7.07 -19.35 -12.10
N LEU A 302 6.71 -18.19 -11.54
CA LEU A 302 7.24 -17.73 -10.26
C LEU A 302 6.79 -18.64 -9.11
N ILE A 303 5.53 -19.09 -9.13
CA ILE A 303 5.03 -20.06 -8.14
C ILE A 303 5.75 -21.40 -8.26
N ASP A 304 5.99 -21.87 -9.49
CA ASP A 304 6.68 -23.14 -9.75
C ASP A 304 8.14 -23.08 -9.27
N GLU A 305 8.81 -21.92 -9.41
CA GLU A 305 10.15 -21.67 -8.85
C GLU A 305 10.14 -21.63 -7.31
N LEU A 306 9.10 -21.04 -6.71
CA LEU A 306 8.95 -20.88 -5.27
C LEU A 306 8.28 -22.07 -4.58
N GLU A 307 7.88 -23.11 -5.31
CA GLU A 307 7.01 -24.18 -4.79
C GLU A 307 7.63 -24.88 -3.57
N GLN A 308 8.94 -25.14 -3.64
CA GLN A 308 9.69 -25.77 -2.55
C GLN A 308 9.75 -24.86 -1.32
N ASP A 309 10.04 -23.57 -1.50
CA ASP A 309 10.14 -22.62 -0.40
C ASP A 309 8.77 -22.39 0.26
N LEU A 310 7.73 -22.25 -0.56
CA LEU A 310 6.34 -22.10 -0.11
C LEU A 310 5.85 -23.33 0.67
N SER A 311 6.28 -24.53 0.27
CA SER A 311 5.96 -25.76 0.99
C SER A 311 6.68 -25.84 2.34
N GLN A 312 7.93 -25.36 2.43
CA GLN A 312 8.68 -25.26 3.69
C GLN A 312 8.14 -24.16 4.61
N GLN A 313 7.69 -23.04 4.03
CA GLN A 313 7.06 -21.93 4.73
C GLN A 313 5.79 -22.37 5.47
N GLY A 314 5.00 -23.21 4.81
CA GLY A 314 3.72 -23.70 5.33
C GLY A 314 2.71 -22.58 5.60
N PHE A 315 1.75 -22.89 6.45
CA PHE A 315 0.73 -21.96 6.94
C PHE A 315 0.43 -22.25 8.40
N CYS A 316 -0.22 -21.31 9.08
CA CYS A 316 -0.67 -21.50 10.44
C CYS A 316 -1.97 -22.31 10.45
N LEU A 317 -2.02 -23.40 11.22
CA LEU A 317 -3.22 -24.19 11.46
C LEU A 317 -3.50 -24.22 12.96
N CYS A 318 -4.65 -23.69 13.35
CA CYS A 318 -5.13 -23.65 14.72
C CYS A 318 -6.45 -24.41 14.83
N ASP A 319 -6.52 -25.35 15.76
CA ASP A 319 -7.78 -25.92 16.18
C ASP A 319 -8.38 -25.04 17.27
N MET A 320 -9.69 -24.81 17.21
CA MET A 320 -10.47 -23.99 18.13
C MET A 320 -11.53 -24.84 18.85
N PRO A 321 -11.13 -25.89 19.60
CA PRO A 321 -12.09 -26.69 20.35
C PRO A 321 -12.75 -25.84 21.45
N TYR A 322 -14.07 -25.73 21.41
CA TYR A 322 -14.84 -25.22 22.54
C TYR A 322 -15.06 -26.36 23.55
N PRO A 323 -14.76 -26.21 24.86
CA PRO A 323 -14.41 -24.97 25.58
C PRO A 323 -12.89 -24.75 25.82
N SER A 324 -12.03 -25.63 25.30
CA SER A 324 -10.60 -25.74 25.66
C SER A 324 -9.71 -24.60 25.14
N GLY A 325 -10.21 -23.72 24.27
CA GLY A 325 -9.48 -22.58 23.74
C GLY A 325 -8.63 -22.92 22.50
N PRO A 326 -7.96 -21.93 21.88
CA PRO A 326 -7.16 -22.13 20.68
C PRO A 326 -5.94 -23.03 20.93
N VAL A 327 -5.73 -24.04 20.07
CA VAL A 327 -4.55 -24.90 20.07
C VAL A 327 -3.85 -24.80 18.72
N LEU A 328 -2.57 -24.45 18.74
CA LEU A 328 -1.75 -24.29 17.55
C LEU A 328 -1.18 -25.65 17.12
N ARG A 329 -1.57 -26.14 15.93
CA ARG A 329 -1.05 -27.39 15.37
C ARG A 329 0.18 -27.18 14.50
N GLN A 330 0.13 -26.15 13.66
CA GLN A 330 1.19 -25.83 12.70
C GLN A 330 1.43 -24.33 12.71
N LYS A 331 2.70 -23.94 12.63
CA LYS A 331 3.14 -22.55 12.50
C LYS A 331 3.60 -22.28 11.08
N GLN A 332 3.33 -21.08 10.60
CA GLN A 332 4.04 -20.52 9.47
C GLN A 332 5.44 -20.09 9.93
N THR A 333 6.47 -20.57 9.24
CA THR A 333 7.88 -20.42 9.65
C THR A 333 8.60 -19.27 8.96
N SER A 334 8.16 -18.89 7.76
CA SER A 334 8.73 -17.79 6.96
C SER A 334 7.62 -16.96 6.30
N VAL A 335 7.98 -15.81 5.72
CA VAL A 335 7.02 -14.95 5.02
C VAL A 335 7.59 -14.48 3.69
N ILE A 336 6.72 -14.39 2.69
CA ILE A 336 7.01 -13.72 1.43
C ILE A 336 6.76 -12.22 1.61
N ARG A 337 7.80 -11.44 1.31
CA ARG A 337 7.73 -9.99 1.20
C ARG A 337 7.74 -9.59 -0.27
N THR A 338 6.65 -9.01 -0.73
CA THR A 338 6.57 -8.45 -2.09
C THR A 338 6.97 -6.98 -2.11
N ASN A 339 8.02 -6.68 -2.85
CA ASN A 339 8.56 -5.33 -3.03
C ASN A 339 8.19 -4.80 -4.41
N CYS A 340 7.77 -3.54 -4.47
CA CYS A 340 7.50 -2.85 -5.72
C CYS A 340 7.74 -1.35 -5.55
N MET A 341 8.13 -0.69 -6.64
CA MET A 341 8.29 0.76 -6.67
C MET A 341 6.97 1.51 -6.48
N ASP A 342 5.87 0.92 -6.96
CA ASP A 342 4.50 1.36 -6.70
C ASP A 342 3.70 0.16 -6.18
N CYS A 343 3.45 0.16 -4.88
CA CYS A 343 3.10 -1.02 -4.09
C CYS A 343 1.64 -1.50 -4.19
N LEU A 344 0.95 -1.26 -5.30
CA LEU A 344 -0.50 -1.45 -5.36
C LEU A 344 -0.94 -2.51 -6.38
N ASP A 345 -0.67 -2.31 -7.67
CA ASP A 345 -1.31 -3.16 -8.70
C ASP A 345 -0.52 -4.47 -8.91
N ARG A 346 0.81 -4.40 -9.04
CA ARG A 346 1.67 -5.58 -9.29
C ARG A 346 1.74 -6.50 -8.08
N THR A 347 1.91 -5.92 -6.90
CA THR A 347 2.01 -6.64 -5.62
C THR A 347 0.72 -7.37 -5.31
N ASN A 348 -0.45 -6.75 -5.50
CA ASN A 348 -1.72 -7.40 -5.22
C ASN A 348 -1.95 -8.63 -6.10
N VAL A 349 -1.57 -8.59 -7.39
CA VAL A 349 -1.69 -9.76 -8.27
C VAL A 349 -0.77 -10.90 -7.84
N VAL A 350 0.48 -10.60 -7.49
CA VAL A 350 1.42 -11.63 -7.00
C VAL A 350 0.92 -12.21 -5.67
N GLN A 351 0.52 -11.36 -4.72
CA GLN A 351 -0.01 -11.79 -3.43
C GLN A 351 -1.30 -12.61 -3.56
N SER A 352 -2.21 -12.24 -4.46
CA SER A 352 -3.44 -13.01 -4.69
C SER A 352 -3.15 -14.36 -5.34
N THR A 353 -2.12 -14.44 -6.19
CA THR A 353 -1.74 -15.70 -6.85
C THR A 353 -1.09 -16.66 -5.85
N ILE A 354 -0.19 -16.16 -5.00
CA ILE A 354 0.40 -16.91 -3.88
C ILE A 354 -0.70 -17.35 -2.91
N GLY A 355 -1.60 -16.43 -2.53
CA GLY A 355 -2.71 -16.71 -1.63
C GLY A 355 -3.64 -17.80 -2.15
N ARG A 356 -3.90 -17.83 -3.46
CA ARG A 356 -4.67 -18.89 -4.12
C ARG A 356 -3.93 -20.24 -4.12
N TRP A 357 -2.62 -20.25 -4.39
CA TRP A 357 -1.82 -21.47 -4.32
C TRP A 357 -1.82 -22.07 -2.91
N VAL A 358 -1.65 -21.22 -1.88
CA VAL A 358 -1.71 -21.64 -0.48
C VAL A 358 -3.12 -22.10 -0.10
N LEU A 359 -4.16 -21.42 -0.59
CA LEU A 359 -5.55 -21.82 -0.34
C LEU A 359 -5.84 -23.24 -0.84
N ASN A 360 -5.34 -23.61 -2.02
CA ASN A 360 -5.46 -24.97 -2.54
C ASN A 360 -4.80 -25.99 -1.59
N LYS A 361 -3.63 -25.68 -1.02
CA LYS A 361 -2.97 -26.54 -0.03
C LYS A 361 -3.76 -26.62 1.28
N GLN A 362 -4.27 -25.49 1.78
CA GLN A 362 -5.11 -25.41 2.98
C GLN A 362 -6.38 -26.27 2.84
N LEU A 363 -7.09 -26.17 1.72
CA LEU A 363 -8.31 -26.94 1.47
C LEU A 363 -8.06 -28.44 1.33
N ARG A 364 -6.89 -28.84 0.80
CA ARG A 364 -6.48 -30.25 0.74
C ARG A 364 -6.13 -30.81 2.12
N GLU A 365 -5.47 -30.02 2.96
CA GLU A 365 -5.15 -30.40 4.34
C GLU A 365 -6.41 -30.69 5.16
N VAL A 366 -7.44 -29.85 5.00
CA VAL A 366 -8.75 -30.03 5.68
C VAL A 366 -9.66 -31.05 4.97
N LYS A 367 -9.18 -31.70 3.91
CA LYS A 367 -9.93 -32.70 3.12
C LYS A 367 -11.26 -32.15 2.58
N ILE A 368 -11.28 -30.87 2.20
CA ILE A 368 -12.41 -30.26 1.48
C ILE A 368 -12.24 -30.50 -0.02
N LEU A 369 -11.01 -30.33 -0.51
CA LEU A 369 -10.62 -30.66 -1.89
C LEU A 369 -9.86 -31.98 -1.91
N GLN A 370 -10.08 -32.78 -2.96
CA GLN A 370 -9.27 -33.96 -3.25
C GLN A 370 -7.90 -33.57 -3.84
N SER A 371 -6.96 -34.51 -3.94
CA SER A 371 -5.59 -34.25 -4.42
C SER A 371 -5.53 -33.69 -5.85
N THR A 372 -6.49 -34.06 -6.70
CA THR A 372 -6.59 -33.63 -8.10
C THR A 372 -7.50 -32.40 -8.29
N GLU A 373 -8.30 -32.05 -7.29
CA GLU A 373 -9.20 -30.92 -7.38
C GLU A 373 -8.46 -29.61 -7.12
N VAL A 374 -8.96 -28.55 -7.76
CA VAL A 374 -8.42 -27.19 -7.68
C VAL A 374 -9.58 -26.23 -7.47
N ILE A 375 -9.41 -25.26 -6.57
CA ILE A 375 -10.46 -24.30 -6.21
C ILE A 375 -10.92 -23.45 -7.39
N GLU A 376 -10.08 -23.33 -8.42
CA GLU A 376 -10.37 -22.63 -9.67
C GLU A 376 -11.60 -23.17 -10.40
N ASN A 377 -11.98 -24.43 -10.15
CA ASN A 377 -13.19 -25.06 -10.71
C ASN A 377 -14.49 -24.57 -10.03
N ASP A 378 -14.40 -24.01 -8.82
CA ASP A 378 -15.54 -23.43 -8.11
C ASP A 378 -15.72 -21.95 -8.51
N GLU A 379 -16.55 -21.70 -9.52
CA GLU A 379 -16.78 -20.35 -10.04
C GLU A 379 -17.39 -19.38 -9.01
N GLN A 380 -18.23 -19.90 -8.10
CA GLN A 380 -18.90 -19.09 -7.08
C GLN A 380 -17.88 -18.58 -6.07
N PHE A 381 -17.08 -19.48 -5.50
CA PHE A 381 -16.03 -19.11 -4.57
C PHE A 381 -14.97 -18.23 -5.24
N MET A 382 -14.55 -18.56 -6.46
CA MET A 382 -13.55 -17.76 -7.18
C MET A 382 -14.02 -16.34 -7.48
N THR A 383 -15.31 -16.12 -7.67
CA THR A 383 -15.88 -14.77 -7.81
C THR A 383 -15.73 -13.98 -6.51
N ILE A 384 -16.02 -14.60 -5.36
CA ILE A 384 -15.81 -14.00 -4.03
C ILE A 384 -14.32 -13.69 -3.84
N PHE A 385 -13.44 -14.66 -4.07
CA PHE A 385 -11.99 -14.50 -3.92
C PHE A 385 -11.45 -13.32 -4.75
N LYS A 386 -11.81 -13.26 -6.04
CA LYS A 386 -11.39 -12.18 -6.94
C LYS A 386 -11.90 -10.81 -6.49
N ASN A 387 -13.16 -10.72 -6.07
CA ASN A 387 -13.75 -9.47 -5.59
C ASN A 387 -13.07 -8.99 -4.30
N VAL A 388 -12.84 -9.88 -3.34
CA VAL A 388 -12.17 -9.53 -2.07
C VAL A 388 -10.74 -9.02 -2.30
N TRP A 389 -9.96 -9.67 -3.18
CA TRP A 389 -8.62 -9.21 -3.52
C TRP A 389 -8.62 -7.91 -4.34
N ALA A 390 -9.64 -7.65 -5.15
CA ALA A 390 -9.81 -6.38 -5.86
C ALA A 390 -10.13 -5.24 -4.87
N ASP A 391 -11.07 -5.47 -3.96
CA ASP A 391 -11.48 -4.48 -2.95
C ASP A 391 -10.34 -4.17 -1.98
N ASN A 392 -9.54 -5.17 -1.63
CA ASN A 392 -8.30 -4.99 -0.89
C ASN A 392 -7.30 -4.08 -1.61
N ALA A 393 -7.13 -4.26 -2.92
CA ALA A 393 -6.25 -3.40 -3.73
C ALA A 393 -6.76 -1.95 -3.73
N ASP A 394 -8.06 -1.76 -3.93
CA ASP A 394 -8.70 -0.45 -3.95
C ASP A 394 -8.59 0.27 -2.60
N ALA A 395 -8.87 -0.40 -1.50
CA ALA A 395 -8.78 0.16 -0.14
C ALA A 395 -7.35 0.61 0.20
N LEU A 396 -6.35 -0.21 -0.13
CA LEU A 396 -4.95 0.10 0.12
C LEU A 396 -4.42 1.17 -0.84
N SER A 397 -4.94 1.23 -2.08
CA SER A 397 -4.61 2.28 -3.06
C SER A 397 -5.16 3.64 -2.64
N LEU A 398 -6.40 3.68 -2.17
CA LEU A 398 -7.02 4.91 -1.66
C LEU A 398 -6.21 5.47 -0.48
N SER A 399 -5.77 4.61 0.43
CA SER A 399 -4.98 4.96 1.61
C SER A 399 -3.57 5.49 1.26
N TYR A 400 -2.99 5.06 0.14
CA TYR A 400 -1.63 5.43 -0.27
C TYR A 400 -1.60 6.57 -1.31
N SER A 401 -2.32 6.44 -2.44
CA SER A 401 -2.32 7.39 -3.56
C SER A 401 -3.61 8.20 -3.69
N GLY A 402 -4.57 8.04 -2.77
CA GLY A 402 -5.84 8.78 -2.80
C GLY A 402 -6.76 8.43 -3.96
N SER A 403 -6.45 7.40 -4.73
CA SER A 403 -7.17 6.96 -5.93
C SER A 403 -7.40 5.47 -5.85
N GLY A 404 -8.41 4.96 -6.55
CA GLY A 404 -8.61 3.52 -6.71
C GLY A 404 -7.38 2.84 -7.31
N ALA A 405 -7.27 1.53 -7.14
CA ALA A 405 -6.23 0.74 -7.78
C ALA A 405 -6.46 0.74 -9.30
N LEU A 406 -5.38 0.59 -10.05
CA LEU A 406 -5.49 0.44 -11.50
C LEU A 406 -5.63 -1.04 -11.83
N LYS A 407 -6.34 -1.36 -12.92
CA LYS A 407 -6.52 -2.74 -13.38
C LYS A 407 -7.31 -3.65 -12.41
N THR A 408 -8.17 -3.08 -11.58
CA THR A 408 -9.08 -3.85 -10.71
C THR A 408 -10.11 -4.65 -11.51
N ASP A 409 -10.44 -4.20 -12.72
CA ASP A 409 -11.26 -4.94 -13.67
C ASP A 409 -10.66 -6.30 -14.03
N PHE A 410 -9.33 -6.35 -14.14
CA PHE A 410 -8.60 -7.56 -14.44
C PHE A 410 -8.57 -8.53 -13.25
N THR A 411 -8.39 -8.06 -12.02
CA THR A 411 -8.46 -8.94 -10.84
C THR A 411 -9.86 -9.53 -10.68
N ARG A 412 -10.90 -8.74 -10.93
CA ARG A 412 -12.31 -9.16 -10.85
C ARG A 412 -12.70 -10.16 -11.95
N THR A 413 -12.37 -9.88 -13.20
CA THR A 413 -12.93 -10.62 -14.35
C THR A 413 -11.90 -11.49 -15.09
N GLY A 414 -10.60 -11.34 -14.82
CA GLY A 414 -9.52 -12.02 -15.53
C GLY A 414 -9.29 -11.53 -16.96
N LYS A 415 -10.06 -10.52 -17.44
CA LYS A 415 -9.91 -9.88 -18.76
C LYS A 415 -9.99 -8.37 -18.63
N ARG A 416 -9.37 -7.65 -19.57
CA ARG A 416 -9.43 -6.18 -19.65
C ARG A 416 -10.75 -5.78 -20.30
N THR A 417 -11.53 -4.90 -19.67
CA THR A 417 -12.76 -4.34 -20.26
C THR A 417 -12.53 -2.92 -20.75
N TYR A 418 -13.25 -2.47 -21.79
CA TYR A 418 -13.16 -1.08 -22.27
C TYR A 418 -13.55 -0.06 -21.18
N ILE A 419 -14.58 -0.39 -20.40
CA ILE A 419 -15.02 0.42 -19.25
C ILE A 419 -13.91 0.48 -18.19
N GLY A 420 -13.26 -0.65 -17.89
CA GLY A 420 -12.12 -0.70 -16.98
C GLY A 420 -10.92 0.14 -17.46
N ALA A 421 -10.65 0.14 -18.77
CA ALA A 421 -9.60 0.99 -19.34
C ALA A 421 -9.91 2.49 -19.23
N MET A 422 -11.17 2.90 -19.37
CA MET A 422 -11.58 4.29 -19.13
C MET A 422 -11.47 4.67 -17.64
N ASN A 423 -11.92 3.80 -16.74
CA ASN A 423 -11.79 4.04 -15.29
C ASN A 423 -10.32 4.18 -14.87
N ASP A 424 -9.42 3.39 -15.46
CA ASP A 424 -7.98 3.52 -15.23
C ASP A 424 -7.42 4.88 -15.69
N LEU A 425 -7.92 5.41 -16.82
CA LEU A 425 -7.54 6.75 -17.30
C LEU A 425 -7.97 7.82 -16.29
N PHE A 426 -9.23 7.77 -15.83
CA PHE A 426 -9.74 8.68 -14.81
C PHE A 426 -8.95 8.55 -13.50
N ASN A 427 -8.72 7.33 -13.02
CA ASN A 427 -7.91 7.09 -11.81
C ASN A 427 -6.49 7.62 -11.96
N SER A 428 -5.88 7.51 -13.14
CA SER A 428 -4.55 8.04 -13.42
C SER A 428 -4.50 9.57 -13.36
N ILE A 429 -5.53 10.25 -13.88
CA ILE A 429 -5.66 11.71 -13.81
C ILE A 429 -5.86 12.15 -12.36
N ILE A 430 -6.79 11.51 -11.63
CA ILE A 430 -7.04 11.80 -10.21
C ILE A 430 -5.76 11.59 -9.40
N ARG A 431 -5.04 10.50 -9.66
CA ARG A 431 -3.76 10.19 -9.01
C ARG A 431 -2.72 11.28 -9.30
N TYR A 432 -2.61 11.75 -10.54
CA TYR A 432 -1.70 12.85 -10.88
C TYR A 432 -2.04 14.14 -10.13
N VAL A 433 -3.32 14.53 -10.11
CA VAL A 433 -3.78 15.74 -9.42
C VAL A 433 -3.55 15.63 -7.91
N LYS A 434 -3.94 14.51 -7.29
CA LYS A 434 -3.77 14.31 -5.84
C LYS A 434 -2.31 14.31 -5.43
N ASN A 435 -1.47 13.56 -6.15
CA ASN A 435 -0.05 13.46 -5.82
C ASN A 435 0.69 14.80 -5.90
N ASN A 436 0.27 15.70 -6.80
CA ASN A 436 0.93 16.99 -6.99
C ASN A 436 0.30 18.12 -6.16
N TYR A 437 -1.01 18.10 -5.89
CA TYR A 437 -1.70 19.27 -5.33
C TYR A 437 -2.44 19.02 -4.01
N MET A 438 -2.52 17.78 -3.53
CA MET A 438 -3.25 17.46 -2.28
C MET A 438 -2.44 16.59 -1.32
N ASP A 439 -1.41 15.89 -1.80
CA ASP A 439 -0.69 14.90 -1.00
C ASP A 439 0.16 15.52 0.11
N GLY A 440 0.56 16.79 0.01
CA GLY A 440 1.27 17.51 1.08
C GLY A 440 0.39 17.71 2.30
N SER A 441 -0.79 18.29 2.08
CA SER A 441 -1.81 18.46 3.12
C SER A 441 -2.29 17.11 3.67
N ARG A 442 -2.42 16.07 2.84
CA ARG A 442 -2.76 14.72 3.32
C ARG A 442 -1.65 14.11 4.19
N GLN A 443 -0.38 14.34 3.84
CA GLN A 443 0.75 13.90 4.65
C GLN A 443 0.73 14.59 6.03
N ASP A 444 0.48 15.90 6.08
CA ASP A 444 0.33 16.64 7.33
C ASP A 444 -0.79 16.07 8.22
N GLY A 445 -1.92 15.66 7.64
CA GLY A 445 -3.00 15.00 8.37
C GLY A 445 -2.61 13.64 8.97
N ILE A 446 -1.85 12.82 8.21
CA ILE A 446 -1.29 11.55 8.69
C ILE A 446 -0.33 11.80 9.85
N ASP A 447 0.60 12.74 9.69
CA ASP A 447 1.63 13.04 10.69
C ASP A 447 1.04 13.58 11.99
N LEU A 448 -0.07 14.32 11.91
CA LEU A 448 -0.81 14.82 13.07
C LEU A 448 -1.53 13.69 13.84
N ILE A 449 -2.20 12.77 13.15
CA ILE A 449 -2.91 11.64 13.81
C ILE A 449 -1.93 10.65 14.44
N LEU A 450 -0.82 10.38 13.76
CA LEU A 450 0.21 9.46 14.25
C LEU A 450 1.15 10.11 15.28
N GLY A 451 1.04 11.43 15.47
CA GLY A 451 1.81 12.17 16.48
C GLY A 451 3.27 12.39 16.13
N LYS A 452 3.61 12.32 14.84
CA LYS A 452 4.93 12.71 14.32
C LYS A 452 5.12 14.22 14.46
N TYR A 453 4.05 14.98 14.25
CA TYR A 453 3.98 16.40 14.60
C TYR A 453 3.11 16.59 15.86
N LYS A 454 3.62 17.33 16.85
CA LYS A 454 2.89 17.64 18.09
C LYS A 454 2.72 19.15 18.20
N VAL A 455 1.47 19.59 18.31
CA VAL A 455 1.15 21.01 18.51
C VAL A 455 1.67 21.45 19.88
N ILE A 456 2.57 22.43 19.89
CA ILE A 456 3.14 23.00 21.12
C ILE A 456 2.10 23.94 21.75
N PRO A 457 1.75 23.79 23.04
CA PRO A 457 0.79 24.67 23.70
C PRO A 457 1.31 26.11 23.81
N ALA A 458 0.46 27.08 23.49
CA ALA A 458 0.79 28.52 23.49
C ALA A 458 1.37 29.05 24.82
N LEU A 459 1.14 28.37 25.95
CA LEU A 459 1.66 28.74 27.28
C LEU A 459 3.18 28.57 27.42
N SER A 460 3.82 27.79 26.54
CA SER A 460 5.23 27.40 26.69
C SER A 460 6.23 28.32 25.98
N SER A 461 5.77 29.31 25.21
CA SER A 461 6.65 30.20 24.46
C SER A 461 6.10 31.64 24.42
N ARG A 462 6.58 32.49 25.34
CA ARG A 462 6.51 33.96 25.20
C ARG A 462 7.36 34.46 24.01
N ASP A 463 8.25 33.61 23.48
CA ASP A 463 9.09 33.89 22.33
C ASP A 463 8.47 33.33 21.04
N GLN A 464 8.12 34.26 20.13
CA GLN A 464 7.79 34.08 18.70
C GLN A 464 7.16 32.74 18.28
N PHE A 465 5.84 32.61 18.44
CA PHE A 465 5.06 31.59 17.74
C PHE A 465 5.14 31.83 16.22
N ILE A 466 5.88 30.97 15.52
CA ILE A 466 5.90 30.93 14.05
C ILE A 466 4.89 29.86 13.63
N SER A 467 3.82 30.27 12.94
CA SER A 467 2.84 29.32 12.40
C SER A 467 3.54 28.41 11.37
N PRO A 468 3.39 27.08 11.46
CA PRO A 468 3.93 26.17 10.44
C PRO A 468 3.19 26.33 9.11
N PHE A 469 1.99 26.92 9.14
CA PHE A 469 1.21 27.24 7.95
C PHE A 469 1.42 28.67 7.47
N GLN A 470 2.34 29.42 8.09
CA GLN A 470 2.75 30.71 7.58
C GLN A 470 3.30 30.45 6.18
N THR A 471 2.56 30.93 5.20
CA THR A 471 2.90 30.81 3.78
C THR A 471 4.34 31.26 3.64
N GLN A 472 5.23 30.33 3.27
CA GLN A 472 6.37 30.73 2.46
C GLN A 472 5.75 31.62 1.39
N ILE A 473 6.12 32.89 1.34
CA ILE A 473 5.57 33.82 0.36
C ILE A 473 6.07 33.27 -0.97
N LEU A 474 5.26 32.41 -1.62
CA LEU A 474 5.59 31.93 -2.94
C LEU A 474 5.74 33.20 -3.77
N PRO A 475 6.91 33.41 -4.39
CA PRO A 475 7.17 34.63 -5.10
C PRO A 475 6.09 34.83 -6.17
N LEU A 476 5.71 36.09 -6.41
CA LEU A 476 4.50 36.43 -7.18
C LEU A 476 4.45 35.72 -8.55
N TYR A 477 5.61 35.49 -9.17
CA TYR A 477 5.69 34.76 -10.43
C TYR A 477 5.11 33.33 -10.34
N VAL A 478 5.32 32.58 -9.25
CA VAL A 478 4.78 31.21 -9.10
C VAL A 478 3.26 31.24 -9.00
N LYS A 479 2.69 32.30 -8.40
CA LYS A 479 1.24 32.46 -8.29
C LYS A 479 0.58 32.81 -9.62
N PHE A 480 1.23 33.67 -10.42
CA PHE A 480 0.63 34.19 -11.64
C PHE A 480 0.94 33.36 -12.91
N ILE A 481 1.99 32.57 -12.95
CA ILE A 481 2.33 31.78 -14.15
C ILE A 481 1.21 30.79 -14.55
N PRO A 482 0.58 30.03 -13.63
CA PRO A 482 -0.55 29.16 -13.98
C PRO A 482 -1.78 29.94 -14.46
N THR A 483 -2.03 31.13 -13.91
CA THR A 483 -3.15 31.97 -14.33
C THR A 483 -2.88 32.58 -15.72
N TYR A 484 -1.64 32.96 -16.02
CA TYR A 484 -1.23 33.38 -17.37
C TYR A 484 -1.35 32.24 -18.39
N LEU A 485 -0.98 31.01 -18.04
CA LEU A 485 -1.18 29.86 -18.90
C LEU A 485 -2.67 29.61 -19.19
N LEU A 486 -3.52 29.64 -18.16
CA LEU A 486 -4.96 29.44 -18.33
C LEU A 486 -5.60 30.56 -19.17
N LEU A 487 -5.29 31.81 -18.87
CA LEU A 487 -5.82 32.97 -19.59
C LEU A 487 -5.35 32.96 -21.06
N SER A 488 -4.08 32.65 -21.31
CA SER A 488 -3.54 32.57 -22.68
C SER A 488 -4.17 31.42 -23.47
N LEU A 489 -4.46 30.27 -22.86
CA LEU A 489 -5.20 29.17 -23.51
C LEU A 489 -6.64 29.57 -23.86
N ILE A 490 -7.35 30.24 -22.95
CA ILE A 490 -8.72 30.73 -23.20
C ILE A 490 -8.70 31.76 -24.34
N LEU A 491 -7.81 32.76 -24.27
CA LEU A 491 -7.67 33.77 -25.30
C LEU A 491 -7.25 33.16 -26.64
N PHE A 492 -6.35 32.19 -26.65
CA PHE A 492 -5.93 31.50 -27.87
C PHE A 492 -7.11 30.80 -28.55
N ASN A 493 -7.93 30.06 -27.80
CA ASN A 493 -9.12 29.41 -28.35
C ASN A 493 -10.17 30.42 -28.82
N LEU A 494 -10.41 31.49 -28.06
CA LEU A 494 -11.35 32.54 -28.46
C LEU A 494 -10.90 33.25 -29.75
N VAL A 495 -9.62 33.60 -29.85
CA VAL A 495 -9.08 34.21 -31.08
C VAL A 495 -9.17 33.22 -32.25
N LEU A 496 -8.86 31.93 -32.03
CA LEU A 496 -8.89 30.89 -33.07
C LEU A 496 -10.30 30.66 -33.65
N PHE A 497 -11.35 30.64 -32.81
CA PHE A 497 -12.71 30.31 -33.24
C PHE A 497 -13.60 31.52 -33.51
N SER A 498 -13.35 32.68 -32.88
CA SER A 498 -14.16 33.89 -33.04
C SER A 498 -13.32 35.16 -33.27
N PRO A 499 -12.53 35.22 -34.37
CA PRO A 499 -11.66 36.38 -34.66
C PRO A 499 -12.45 37.70 -34.80
N ASN A 500 -13.68 37.62 -35.31
CA ASN A 500 -14.55 38.79 -35.52
C ASN A 500 -15.04 39.41 -34.21
N ALA A 501 -15.07 38.65 -33.11
CA ALA A 501 -15.48 39.16 -31.80
C ALA A 501 -14.48 40.17 -31.21
N PHE A 502 -13.23 40.14 -31.67
CA PHE A 502 -12.14 41.01 -31.21
C PHE A 502 -11.81 42.14 -32.20
N GLY A 503 -12.62 42.33 -33.25
CA GLY A 503 -12.42 43.41 -34.24
C GLY A 503 -11.13 43.28 -35.07
N ILE A 504 -10.60 42.06 -35.21
CA ILE A 504 -9.34 41.81 -35.93
C ILE A 504 -9.62 41.67 -37.42
N ASN A 505 -9.51 42.78 -38.16
CA ASN A 505 -9.81 42.82 -39.60
C ASN A 505 -8.64 42.42 -40.51
N SER A 506 -7.41 42.40 -39.99
CA SER A 506 -6.21 42.04 -40.74
C SER A 506 -5.77 40.61 -40.45
N SER A 507 -5.55 39.81 -41.51
CA SER A 507 -5.04 38.44 -41.40
C SER A 507 -3.65 38.39 -40.75
N LEU A 508 -2.82 39.40 -40.99
CA LEU A 508 -1.50 39.53 -40.35
C LEU A 508 -1.64 39.74 -38.84
N ALA A 509 -2.53 40.64 -38.42
CA ALA A 509 -2.78 40.91 -36.99
C ALA A 509 -3.29 39.65 -36.26
N HIS A 510 -4.19 38.91 -36.91
CA HIS A 510 -4.70 37.65 -36.39
C HIS A 510 -3.59 36.59 -36.19
N ILE A 511 -2.74 36.38 -37.20
CA ILE A 511 -1.62 35.43 -37.11
C ILE A 511 -0.60 35.87 -36.06
N THR A 512 -0.27 37.17 -36.00
CA THR A 512 0.67 37.68 -34.99
C THR A 512 0.16 37.48 -33.56
N LEU A 513 -1.13 37.74 -33.30
CA LEU A 513 -1.73 37.53 -31.98
C LEU A 513 -1.76 36.06 -31.59
N LEU A 514 -2.13 35.16 -32.51
CA LEU A 514 -2.09 33.72 -32.27
C LEU A 514 -0.67 33.23 -31.99
N SER A 515 0.32 33.71 -32.76
CA SER A 515 1.73 33.35 -32.55
C SER A 515 2.26 33.84 -31.20
N PHE A 516 1.86 35.05 -30.77
CA PHE A 516 2.21 35.60 -29.47
C PHE A 516 1.58 34.79 -28.33
N LEU A 517 0.28 34.50 -28.40
CA LEU A 517 -0.41 33.68 -27.40
C LEU A 517 0.18 32.27 -27.32
N PHE A 518 0.51 31.66 -28.47
CA PHE A 518 1.19 30.37 -28.51
C PHE A 518 2.58 30.42 -27.87
N ALA A 519 3.36 31.48 -28.12
CA ALA A 519 4.65 31.68 -27.48
C ALA A 519 4.53 31.84 -25.96
N VAL A 520 3.52 32.59 -25.47
CA VAL A 520 3.25 32.73 -24.03
C VAL A 520 2.86 31.40 -23.40
N ILE A 521 2.01 30.61 -24.06
CA ILE A 521 1.63 29.26 -23.64
C ILE A 521 2.88 28.39 -23.51
N LEU A 522 3.72 28.34 -24.54
CA LEU A 522 4.96 27.55 -24.54
C LEU A 522 5.94 28.01 -23.45
N ALA A 523 6.15 29.31 -23.28
CA ALA A 523 7.05 29.85 -22.27
C ALA A 523 6.56 29.53 -20.85
N SER A 524 5.27 29.72 -20.58
CA SER A 524 4.66 29.42 -19.28
C SER A 524 4.66 27.92 -18.99
N TRP A 525 4.35 27.09 -19.99
CA TRP A 525 4.42 25.63 -19.89
C TRP A 525 5.84 25.14 -19.62
N SER A 526 6.83 25.64 -20.38
CA SER A 526 8.24 25.31 -20.18
C SER A 526 8.72 25.72 -18.79
N TYR A 527 8.32 26.90 -18.30
CA TYR A 527 8.68 27.36 -16.96
C TYR A 527 8.12 26.44 -15.87
N ILE A 528 6.84 26.06 -15.99
CA ILE A 528 6.18 25.14 -15.04
C ILE A 528 6.89 23.77 -15.04
N LEU A 529 7.36 23.28 -16.19
CA LEU A 529 8.07 22.01 -16.29
C LEU A 529 9.51 22.05 -15.74
N GLN A 530 10.16 23.22 -15.81
CA GLN A 530 11.51 23.42 -15.27
C GLN A 530 11.46 23.61 -13.75
N ASN A 531 10.55 24.43 -13.24
CA ASN A 531 10.39 24.75 -11.82
C ASN A 531 9.26 23.94 -11.16
N GLY A 532 9.03 22.73 -11.65
CA GLY A 532 7.87 21.92 -11.27
C GLY A 532 7.74 21.63 -9.78
N THR A 533 8.84 21.65 -9.02
CA THR A 533 8.83 21.44 -7.57
C THR A 533 8.16 22.59 -6.82
N GLU A 534 8.15 23.82 -7.35
CA GLU A 534 7.54 24.99 -6.71
C GLU A 534 5.99 24.98 -6.81
N PHE A 535 5.45 24.23 -7.77
CA PHE A 535 4.01 24.15 -8.03
C PHE A 535 3.34 22.94 -7.37
N VAL A 536 4.09 22.17 -6.57
CA VAL A 536 3.59 20.99 -5.84
C VAL A 536 3.20 21.38 -4.42
N ASP A 537 2.14 20.77 -3.89
CA ASP A 537 1.74 20.88 -2.49
C ASP A 537 2.70 20.07 -1.61
N TRP A 538 3.62 20.76 -0.94
CA TRP A 538 4.55 20.16 0.02
C TRP A 538 3.95 20.09 1.43
N PRO A 539 4.29 19.04 2.23
CA PRO A 539 3.92 19.00 3.65
C PRO A 539 4.52 20.18 4.40
N LYS A 540 3.71 20.80 5.27
CA LYS A 540 4.06 22.04 5.99
C LYS A 540 4.47 21.76 7.44
N LEU A 541 3.95 20.70 8.05
CA LEU A 541 4.21 20.39 9.46
C LEU A 541 5.61 19.80 9.66
N ILE A 542 5.99 18.86 8.79
CA ILE A 542 7.31 18.23 8.79
C ILE A 542 7.91 18.43 7.40
N PRO A 543 8.64 19.53 7.16
CA PRO A 543 9.20 19.82 5.85
C PRO A 543 10.27 18.77 5.49
N LEU A 544 10.12 18.16 4.32
CA LEU A 544 11.10 17.24 3.78
C LEU A 544 12.26 18.03 3.18
N SER A 545 13.50 17.72 3.60
CA SER A 545 14.68 18.26 2.94
C SER A 545 14.80 17.70 1.53
N LEU A 546 15.01 18.59 0.55
CA LEU A 546 15.42 18.17 -0.78
C LEU A 546 16.76 17.42 -0.67
N PRO A 547 16.93 16.30 -1.39
CA PRO A 547 18.22 15.62 -1.48
C PRO A 547 19.30 16.61 -1.94
N ARG A 548 20.50 16.52 -1.37
CA ARG A 548 21.62 17.37 -1.80
C ARG A 548 22.06 16.91 -3.19
N VAL A 549 22.60 17.81 -4.01
CA VAL A 549 23.04 17.48 -5.38
C VAL A 549 24.11 16.38 -5.38
N GLU A 550 24.89 16.27 -4.30
CA GLU A 550 25.87 15.22 -4.03
C GLU A 550 25.25 13.82 -3.87
N ASP A 551 23.96 13.71 -3.55
CA ASP A 551 23.21 12.46 -3.43
C ASP A 551 22.74 11.91 -4.79
N ARG A 552 23.02 12.60 -5.91
CA ARG A 552 22.79 12.04 -7.24
C ARG A 552 23.79 10.91 -7.46
N PRO A 553 23.37 9.70 -7.86
CA PRO A 553 24.32 8.78 -8.47
C PRO A 553 24.99 9.50 -9.64
N LEU A 554 26.31 9.37 -9.73
CA LEU A 554 27.05 9.69 -10.95
C LEU A 554 26.24 9.15 -12.14
N GLU A 555 25.96 10.01 -13.12
CA GLU A 555 25.15 9.65 -14.27
C GLU A 555 25.61 8.30 -14.80
N VAL A 556 24.65 7.37 -14.99
CA VAL A 556 24.91 6.05 -15.55
C VAL A 556 25.40 6.25 -16.98
N THR A 557 26.71 6.40 -17.15
CA THR A 557 27.37 6.32 -18.44
C THR A 557 27.22 4.89 -18.93
N ASN A 558 26.42 4.74 -19.98
CA ASN A 558 26.31 3.63 -20.93
C ASN A 558 26.94 2.27 -20.54
N THR A 559 26.06 1.26 -20.47
CA THR A 559 26.30 -0.13 -20.88
C THR A 559 27.59 -0.78 -20.36
N GLN A 560 27.51 -1.31 -19.14
CA GLN A 560 28.16 -2.59 -18.87
C GLN A 560 27.05 -3.60 -18.60
N ASP A 561 26.90 -4.56 -19.51
CA ASP A 561 26.10 -5.76 -19.29
C ASP A 561 26.73 -6.53 -18.13
N TYR A 562 26.26 -6.27 -16.91
CA TYR A 562 26.64 -7.07 -15.75
C TYR A 562 26.00 -8.44 -15.86
N VAL A 563 26.86 -9.45 -15.91
CA VAL A 563 26.49 -10.86 -15.93
C VAL A 563 25.89 -11.20 -14.57
N PHE A 564 24.56 -11.19 -14.49
CA PHE A 564 23.84 -11.87 -13.41
C PHE A 564 24.27 -13.34 -13.42
N THR A 565 24.90 -13.78 -12.33
CA THR A 565 25.33 -15.17 -12.13
C THR A 565 24.11 -16.07 -12.25
N LYS A 566 23.96 -16.77 -13.39
CA LYS A 566 23.01 -17.86 -13.56
C LYS A 566 23.42 -18.99 -12.62
N TYR A 567 22.90 -19.01 -11.40
CA TYR A 567 22.76 -20.26 -10.66
C TYR A 567 21.45 -20.93 -11.06
N ALA A 568 21.45 -21.51 -12.26
CA ALA A 568 20.49 -22.54 -12.65
C ALA A 568 21.12 -23.38 -13.78
N PRO A 569 21.47 -24.66 -13.54
CA PRO A 569 21.69 -25.58 -14.65
C PRO A 569 20.35 -25.71 -15.38
N ARG A 570 20.31 -25.25 -16.64
CA ARG A 570 19.21 -25.54 -17.56
C ARG A 570 19.07 -27.05 -17.66
N ARG A 571 18.07 -27.66 -17.01
CA ARG A 571 17.47 -28.89 -17.54
C ARG A 571 16.71 -28.49 -18.80
N SER A 572 17.18 -28.94 -19.96
CA SER A 572 16.55 -28.68 -21.24
C SER A 572 15.18 -29.35 -21.28
N SER A 573 14.12 -28.55 -21.16
CA SER A 573 12.72 -28.97 -21.34
C SER A 573 12.36 -29.21 -22.82
N THR A 574 13.34 -29.30 -23.71
CA THR A 574 13.17 -29.55 -25.15
C THR A 574 12.94 -31.03 -25.51
N VAL A 575 13.06 -31.96 -24.57
CA VAL A 575 12.92 -33.40 -24.84
C VAL A 575 11.49 -33.93 -24.59
N VAL A 576 10.66 -33.22 -23.82
CA VAL A 576 9.30 -33.71 -23.45
C VAL A 576 8.18 -33.18 -24.36
N LEU A 577 8.45 -32.17 -25.20
CA LEU A 577 7.45 -31.60 -26.11
C LEU A 577 7.44 -32.22 -27.52
N ASN A 578 8.42 -33.05 -27.87
CA ASN A 578 8.50 -33.68 -29.19
C ASN A 578 7.83 -35.06 -29.30
N GLU A 579 7.32 -35.63 -28.20
CA GLU A 579 6.67 -36.95 -28.20
C GLU A 579 5.12 -36.88 -28.16
N ILE A 580 4.52 -35.69 -28.17
CA ILE A 580 3.05 -35.52 -28.13
C ILE A 580 2.47 -34.95 -29.45
N GLU A 581 3.31 -34.53 -30.40
CA GLU A 581 2.85 -34.02 -31.71
C GLU A 581 2.87 -35.06 -32.86
N GLN A 582 2.92 -36.37 -32.55
CA GLN A 582 2.70 -37.42 -33.55
C GLN A 582 1.44 -38.23 -33.23
N GLY A 583 0.33 -37.81 -33.83
CA GLY A 583 -0.89 -38.60 -33.88
C GLY A 583 -2.12 -37.71 -33.80
N TYR A 584 -2.72 -37.43 -34.95
CA TYR A 584 -4.15 -37.20 -35.24
C TYR A 584 -4.24 -36.32 -36.49
N GLU A 585 -4.03 -36.93 -37.66
CA GLU A 585 -4.57 -36.39 -38.91
C GLU A 585 -6.10 -36.54 -38.89
N LEU A 586 -6.82 -35.43 -39.02
CA LEU A 586 -8.25 -35.42 -39.36
C LEU A 586 -8.45 -34.68 -40.70
N PRO A 587 -9.39 -35.14 -41.55
CA PRO A 587 -9.40 -34.84 -42.97
C PRO A 587 -9.94 -33.44 -43.30
N ILE A 588 -9.39 -32.89 -44.39
CA ILE A 588 -9.72 -31.59 -44.98
C ILE A 588 -11.15 -31.62 -45.55
N LEU A 589 -12.07 -30.89 -44.92
CA LEU A 589 -13.38 -30.58 -45.49
C LEU A 589 -13.26 -29.40 -46.48
N LYS A 590 -13.39 -29.72 -47.76
CA LYS A 590 -13.55 -28.77 -48.87
C LYS A 590 -14.81 -27.92 -48.65
N LYS A 591 -14.67 -26.60 -48.76
CA LYS A 591 -15.79 -25.69 -48.99
C LYS A 591 -16.32 -25.91 -50.40
N THR A 592 -17.59 -26.27 -50.52
CA THR A 592 -18.39 -26.06 -51.72
C THR A 592 -19.54 -25.13 -51.39
N THR A 593 -19.54 -24.00 -52.12
CA THR A 593 -20.58 -22.99 -52.35
C THR A 593 -21.24 -22.34 -51.16
#